data_AF-A0A538K5M7-F1
#
_entry.id   AF-A0A538K5M7-F1
#
_cell.length_a   1.000
_cell.length_b   1.000
_cell.length_c   1.000
_cell.angle_alpha   90.00
_cell.angle_beta   90.00
_cell.angle_gamma   90.00
#
_symmetry.space_group_name_H-M   'P 1'
#
loop_
_entity.id
_entity.type
_entity.pdbx_description
1 polymer ?
#
loop_
_entity_poly.entity_id
_entity_poly.type
_entity_poly.pdbx_seq_one_letter_code
_entity_poly.pdbx_strand_id
1 'polypeptide(L)'
;MSRLRRAVLWAGAGVLVILVARWLAYAVAPSPAAQLLEQRAGGPGLPLLTLVSLALGGSFALAICWLAALGIRERALLERRLLAAPPPCFRAARTVLLALALSVCTSVAGGLLEAYIHWRAGLGWHGLHCLFGPVHRDLLPFEAGLSFVAAALLAAAEHVAAWMRRTFALLRAVPPRACVHVPAAPVHVLDVPRTILCPSAGTPRAPPALS
;
A
#
# COMPACT_ATOMS: atom_id res chain seq x y z
N MET A 1 13.40 -8.86 -9.03
CA MET A 1 13.06 -10.07 -8.26
C MET A 1 12.84 -11.21 -9.24
N SER A 2 13.33 -12.41 -8.94
CA SER A 2 13.03 -13.58 -9.76
C SER A 2 11.53 -13.91 -9.68
N ARG A 3 10.99 -14.56 -10.71
CA ARG A 3 9.57 -14.99 -10.75
C ARG A 3 9.24 -15.89 -9.55
N LEU A 4 10.16 -16.79 -9.17
CA LEU A 4 10.02 -17.69 -8.03
C LEU A 4 9.86 -16.94 -6.70
N ARG A 5 10.77 -16.01 -6.39
CA ARG A 5 10.68 -15.23 -5.14
C ARG A 5 9.39 -14.43 -5.05
N ARG A 6 8.91 -13.91 -6.18
CA ARG A 6 7.62 -13.22 -6.24
C ARG A 6 6.48 -14.19 -5.94
N ALA A 7 6.44 -15.36 -6.58
CA ALA A 7 5.42 -16.37 -6.31
C ALA A 7 5.39 -16.78 -4.83
N VAL A 8 6.56 -17.00 -4.21
CA VAL A 8 6.67 -17.34 -2.78
C VAL A 8 6.10 -16.24 -1.88
N LEU A 9 6.41 -14.96 -2.15
CA LEU A 9 5.87 -13.85 -1.36
C LEU A 9 4.35 -13.73 -1.47
N TRP A 10 3.81 -13.88 -2.68
CA TRP A 10 2.36 -13.83 -2.90
C TRP A 10 1.64 -15.03 -2.29
N ALA A 11 2.23 -16.23 -2.37
CA ALA A 11 1.70 -17.42 -1.70
C ALA A 11 1.73 -17.26 -0.18
N GLY A 12 2.84 -16.80 0.38
CA GLY A 12 2.96 -16.52 1.81
C GLY A 12 1.97 -15.46 2.31
N ALA A 13 1.76 -14.40 1.53
CA ALA A 13 0.73 -13.40 1.81
C ALA A 13 -0.68 -14.03 1.80
N GLY A 14 -0.99 -14.88 0.82
CA GLY A 14 -2.27 -15.58 0.75
C GLY A 14 -2.52 -16.48 1.97
N VAL A 15 -1.51 -17.26 2.39
CA VAL A 15 -1.60 -18.09 3.60
C VAL A 15 -1.85 -17.23 4.84
N LEU A 16 -1.11 -16.12 4.99
CA LEU A 16 -1.29 -15.22 6.13
C LEU A 16 -2.69 -14.60 6.15
N VAL A 17 -3.20 -14.17 4.99
CA VAL A 17 -4.57 -13.64 4.86
C VAL A 17 -5.59 -14.67 5.33
N ILE A 18 -5.52 -15.91 4.85
CA ILE A 18 -6.46 -16.98 5.22
C ILE A 18 -6.41 -17.24 6.74
N LEU A 19 -5.21 -17.37 7.31
CA LEU A 19 -5.04 -17.66 8.73
C LEU A 19 -5.56 -16.51 9.63
N VAL A 20 -5.26 -15.26 9.28
CA VAL A 20 -5.72 -14.09 10.03
C VAL A 20 -7.23 -13.90 9.87
N ALA A 21 -7.77 -14.04 8.65
CA ALA A 21 -9.20 -13.95 8.41
C ALA A 21 -9.96 -15.02 9.20
N ARG A 22 -9.45 -16.25 9.18
CA ARG A 22 -9.98 -17.37 9.97
C ARG A 22 -9.98 -17.02 11.46
N TRP A 23 -8.85 -16.58 12.00
CA TRP A 23 -8.74 -16.19 13.41
C TRP A 23 -9.74 -15.09 13.79
N LEU A 24 -9.88 -14.05 12.95
CA LEU A 24 -10.87 -12.98 13.14
C LEU A 24 -12.30 -13.51 13.09
N ALA A 25 -12.63 -14.37 12.11
CA ALA A 25 -13.95 -14.96 11.97
C ALA A 25 -14.35 -15.75 13.23
N TYR A 26 -13.43 -16.53 13.81
CA TYR A 26 -13.69 -17.23 15.07
C TYR A 26 -13.74 -16.31 16.28
N ALA A 27 -12.95 -15.24 16.31
CA ALA A 27 -12.98 -14.26 17.40
C ALA A 27 -14.28 -13.44 17.43
N VAL A 28 -14.90 -13.23 16.27
CA VAL A 28 -16.14 -12.45 16.11
C VAL A 28 -17.38 -13.34 16.07
N ALA A 29 -17.21 -14.67 16.08
CA ALA A 29 -18.32 -15.61 16.06
C ALA A 29 -19.34 -15.31 17.17
N PRO A 30 -20.65 -15.24 16.85
CA PRO A 30 -21.64 -14.64 17.73
C PRO A 30 -21.79 -15.45 19.03
N SER A 31 -21.58 -14.77 20.16
CA SER A 31 -21.90 -15.31 21.48
C SER A 31 -23.43 -15.44 21.65
N PRO A 32 -23.93 -16.25 22.60
CA PRO A 32 -25.37 -16.40 22.84
C PRO A 32 -26.09 -15.06 23.09
N ALA A 33 -25.40 -14.09 23.71
CA ALA A 33 -25.91 -12.74 23.92
C ALA A 33 -25.97 -11.92 22.62
N ALA A 34 -25.00 -12.08 21.72
CA ALA A 34 -25.00 -11.44 20.41
C ALA A 34 -26.13 -11.99 19.51
N GLN A 35 -26.43 -13.29 19.58
CA GLN A 35 -27.57 -13.89 18.88
C GLN A 35 -28.92 -13.33 19.39
N LEU A 36 -29.04 -13.13 20.69
CA LEU A 36 -30.25 -12.60 21.32
C LEU A 36 -30.48 -11.12 20.96
N LEU A 37 -29.41 -10.34 20.83
CA LEU A 37 -29.43 -8.96 20.35
C LEU A 37 -29.68 -8.88 18.84
N GLU A 38 -29.11 -9.79 18.03
CA GLU A 38 -29.35 -9.84 16.59
C GLU A 38 -30.81 -10.19 16.27
N GLN A 39 -31.43 -11.08 17.06
CA GLN A 39 -32.87 -11.40 16.95
C GLN A 39 -33.79 -10.25 17.39
N ARG A 40 -33.37 -9.39 18.33
CA ARG A 40 -34.21 -8.29 18.85
C ARG A 40 -33.97 -6.94 18.20
N ALA A 41 -32.76 -6.66 17.74
CA ALA A 41 -32.34 -5.37 17.24
C ALA A 41 -31.88 -5.40 15.77
N GLY A 42 -31.78 -6.58 15.15
CA GLY A 42 -31.25 -6.72 13.79
C GLY A 42 -29.77 -6.33 13.77
N GLY A 43 -28.89 -7.28 14.05
CA GLY A 43 -27.44 -7.05 14.04
C GLY A 43 -26.95 -6.49 12.70
N PRO A 44 -25.75 -5.87 12.67
CA PRO A 44 -25.23 -5.25 11.46
C PRO A 44 -25.17 -6.28 10.32
N GLY A 45 -25.95 -6.04 9.27
CA GLY A 45 -26.03 -6.96 8.15
C GLY A 45 -24.66 -7.14 7.48
N LEU A 46 -24.44 -8.34 6.94
CA LEU A 46 -23.29 -8.70 6.09
C LEU A 46 -22.83 -7.57 5.12
N PRO A 47 -23.72 -6.85 4.42
CA PRO A 47 -23.31 -5.77 3.53
C PRO A 47 -22.61 -4.62 4.26
N LEU A 48 -23.08 -4.27 5.46
CA LEU A 48 -22.51 -3.19 6.28
C LEU A 48 -21.12 -3.57 6.80
N LEU A 49 -20.96 -4.80 7.31
CA LEU A 49 -19.66 -5.30 7.77
C LEU A 49 -18.65 -5.39 6.62
N THR A 50 -19.10 -5.80 5.43
CA THR A 50 -18.29 -5.82 4.22
C THR A 50 -17.85 -4.40 3.84
N LEU A 51 -18.78 -3.45 3.82
CA LEU A 51 -18.49 -2.04 3.50
C LEU A 51 -17.51 -1.43 4.51
N VAL A 52 -17.71 -1.64 5.81
CA VAL A 52 -16.81 -1.11 6.85
C VAL A 52 -15.43 -1.73 6.76
N SER A 53 -15.34 -3.05 6.58
CA SER A 53 -14.05 -3.75 6.45
C SER A 53 -13.29 -3.32 5.20
N LEU A 54 -13.98 -3.16 4.07
CA LEU A 54 -13.41 -2.62 2.84
C LEU A 54 -12.98 -1.16 3.01
N ALA A 55 -13.77 -0.34 3.70
CA ALA A 55 -13.43 1.06 3.95
C ALA A 55 -12.20 1.19 4.86
N LEU A 56 -12.12 0.42 5.94
CA LEU A 56 -10.97 0.41 6.85
C LEU A 56 -9.73 -0.16 6.18
N GLY A 57 -9.84 -1.32 5.53
CA GLY A 57 -8.74 -1.93 4.78
C GLY A 57 -8.25 -1.03 3.64
N GLY A 58 -9.18 -0.44 2.89
CA GLY A 58 -8.90 0.48 1.80
C GLY A 58 -8.25 1.78 2.27
N SER A 59 -8.75 2.40 3.36
CA SER A 59 -8.15 3.60 3.93
C SER A 59 -6.76 3.34 4.50
N PHE A 60 -6.54 2.21 5.17
CA PHE A 60 -5.23 1.80 5.66
C PHE A 60 -4.24 1.54 4.51
N ALA A 61 -4.68 0.84 3.47
CA ALA A 61 -3.91 0.62 2.25
C ALA A 61 -3.54 1.96 1.57
N LEU A 62 -4.50 2.89 1.46
CA LEU A 62 -4.29 4.23 0.94
C LEU A 62 -3.27 5.01 1.78
N ALA A 63 -3.38 4.95 3.12
CA ALA A 63 -2.44 5.61 4.02
C ALA A 63 -1.01 5.08 3.84
N ILE A 64 -0.83 3.76 3.74
CA ILE A 64 0.47 3.14 3.47
C ILE A 64 1.03 3.60 2.11
N CYS A 65 0.19 3.57 1.06
CA CYS A 65 0.59 4.00 -0.27
C CYS A 65 0.95 5.50 -0.30
N TRP A 66 0.20 6.31 0.43
CA TRP A 66 0.42 7.74 0.57
C TRP A 66 1.74 8.04 1.29
N LEU A 67 2.02 7.38 2.42
CA LEU A 67 3.29 7.52 3.14
C LEU A 67 4.48 7.10 2.28
N ALA A 68 4.36 5.98 1.55
CA ALA A 68 5.38 5.54 0.62
C ALA A 68 5.60 6.57 -0.50
N ALA A 69 4.52 7.10 -1.08
CA ALA A 69 4.57 8.12 -2.12
C ALA A 69 5.16 9.44 -1.60
N LEU A 70 4.87 9.84 -0.37
CA LEU A 70 5.41 11.04 0.27
C LEU A 70 6.93 10.93 0.44
N GLY A 71 7.43 9.84 1.04
CA GLY A 71 8.87 9.62 1.22
C GLY A 71 9.62 9.55 -0.12
N ILE A 72 8.95 9.06 -1.15
CA ILE A 72 9.47 9.02 -2.52
C ILE A 72 9.46 10.39 -3.19
N ARG A 73 8.40 11.18 -3.02
CA ARG A 73 8.31 12.54 -3.58
C ARG A 73 9.41 13.42 -3.01
N GLU A 74 9.62 13.38 -1.71
CA GLU A 74 10.71 14.14 -1.07
C GLU A 74 12.08 13.72 -1.62
N ARG A 75 12.31 12.42 -1.81
CA ARG A 75 13.55 11.89 -2.42
C ARG A 75 13.68 12.20 -3.92
N ALA A 76 12.56 12.24 -4.64
CA ALA A 76 12.50 12.60 -6.05
C ALA A 76 12.75 14.09 -6.26
N LEU A 77 12.36 14.96 -5.33
CA LEU A 77 12.72 16.38 -5.35
C LEU A 77 14.22 16.58 -5.15
N LEU A 78 14.85 15.75 -4.31
CA LEU A 78 16.31 15.72 -4.16
C LEU A 78 17.02 15.15 -5.41
N GLU A 79 16.50 14.08 -6.02
CA GLU A 79 17.06 13.50 -7.24
C GLU A 79 16.82 14.34 -8.51
N ARG A 80 15.69 15.06 -8.65
CA ARG A 80 15.41 15.96 -9.80
C ARG A 80 16.41 17.11 -9.87
N ARG A 81 16.95 17.54 -8.73
CA ARG A 81 18.06 18.51 -8.69
C ARG A 81 19.37 17.92 -9.21
N LEU A 82 19.47 16.59 -9.33
CA LEU A 82 20.69 15.87 -9.68
C LEU A 82 20.62 15.14 -11.03
N LEU A 83 19.42 14.84 -11.59
CA LEU A 83 19.26 13.90 -12.72
C LEU A 83 18.07 14.22 -13.65
N ALA A 84 18.23 13.84 -14.94
CA ALA A 84 17.23 13.98 -16.00
C ALA A 84 16.30 12.76 -16.23
N ALA A 85 16.57 11.59 -15.60
CA ALA A 85 15.82 10.36 -15.90
C ALA A 85 14.47 10.27 -15.16
N PRO A 86 13.39 9.77 -15.82
CA PRO A 86 12.05 9.71 -15.23
C PRO A 86 11.99 8.81 -13.99
N PRO A 87 11.26 9.21 -12.92
CA PRO A 87 11.16 8.44 -11.69
C PRO A 87 10.36 7.15 -11.89
N PRO A 88 10.58 6.11 -11.05
CA PRO A 88 9.72 4.93 -11.07
C PRO A 88 8.29 5.33 -10.65
N CYS A 89 7.29 4.86 -11.39
CA CYS A 89 5.87 5.17 -11.14
C CYS A 89 5.17 4.07 -10.33
N PHE A 90 4.29 4.47 -9.42
CA PHE A 90 3.39 3.55 -8.73
C PHE A 90 2.25 3.13 -9.67
N ARG A 91 2.06 1.83 -9.88
CA ARG A 91 1.06 1.30 -10.82
C ARG A 91 -0.22 0.90 -10.08
N ALA A 92 -1.00 1.88 -9.65
CA ALA A 92 -2.20 1.68 -8.81
C ALA A 92 -3.19 0.66 -9.39
N ALA A 93 -3.53 0.77 -10.68
CA ALA A 93 -4.46 -0.16 -11.34
C ALA A 93 -3.98 -1.63 -11.27
N ARG A 94 -2.68 -1.86 -11.39
CA ARG A 94 -2.09 -3.20 -11.24
C ARG A 94 -2.19 -3.70 -9.81
N THR A 95 -2.01 -2.83 -8.82
CA THR A 95 -2.17 -3.18 -7.40
C THR A 95 -3.61 -3.59 -7.10
N VAL A 96 -4.59 -2.84 -7.61
CA VAL A 96 -6.01 -3.18 -7.47
C VAL A 96 -6.33 -4.53 -8.12
N LEU A 97 -5.86 -4.77 -9.34
CA LEU A 97 -6.09 -6.06 -10.01
C LEU A 97 -5.48 -7.23 -9.23
N LEU A 98 -4.28 -7.06 -8.68
CA LEU A 98 -3.64 -8.08 -7.86
C LEU A 98 -4.34 -8.29 -6.52
N ALA A 99 -4.88 -7.23 -5.91
CA ALA A 99 -5.70 -7.32 -4.71
C ALA A 99 -6.98 -8.13 -4.96
N LEU A 100 -7.67 -7.86 -6.07
CA LEU A 100 -8.85 -8.61 -6.50
C LEU A 100 -8.53 -10.08 -6.76
N ALA A 101 -7.44 -10.35 -7.50
CA ALA A 101 -7.01 -11.72 -7.76
C ALA A 101 -6.66 -12.46 -6.45
N LEU A 102 -5.93 -11.80 -5.54
CA LEU A 102 -5.58 -12.36 -4.24
C LEU A 102 -6.85 -12.65 -3.43
N SER A 103 -7.80 -11.72 -3.38
CA SER A 103 -9.08 -11.89 -2.67
C SER A 103 -9.86 -13.10 -3.17
N VAL A 104 -9.98 -13.27 -4.49
CA VAL A 104 -10.67 -14.44 -5.06
C VAL A 104 -9.93 -15.73 -4.68
N CYS A 105 -8.60 -15.75 -4.82
CA CYS A 105 -7.79 -16.92 -4.48
C CYS A 105 -7.87 -17.28 -3.00
N THR A 106 -7.75 -16.31 -2.10
CA THR A 106 -7.81 -16.54 -0.66
C THR A 106 -9.20 -17.01 -0.25
N SER A 107 -10.27 -16.47 -0.84
CA SER A 107 -11.62 -16.91 -0.50
C SER A 107 -11.97 -18.31 -0.97
N VAL A 108 -11.52 -18.69 -2.16
CA VAL A 108 -11.66 -20.09 -2.61
C VAL A 108 -10.84 -21.01 -1.71
N ALA A 109 -9.57 -20.67 -1.44
CA ALA A 109 -8.69 -21.51 -0.64
C ALA A 109 -9.13 -21.62 0.82
N GLY A 110 -9.56 -20.51 1.44
CA GLY A 110 -10.09 -20.47 2.80
C GLY A 110 -11.37 -21.26 2.95
N GLY A 111 -12.31 -21.12 2.01
CA GLY A 111 -13.54 -21.93 1.98
C GLY A 111 -13.26 -23.43 1.87
N LEU A 112 -12.31 -23.83 1.01
CA LEU A 112 -11.87 -25.23 0.89
C LEU A 112 -11.17 -25.74 2.16
N LEU A 113 -10.38 -24.89 2.82
CA LEU A 113 -9.74 -25.22 4.09
C LEU A 113 -10.78 -25.46 5.19
N GLU A 114 -11.80 -24.61 5.31
CA GLU A 114 -12.91 -24.82 6.25
C GLU A 114 -13.65 -26.13 5.95
N ALA A 115 -13.97 -26.39 4.68
CA ALA A 115 -14.61 -27.63 4.26
C ALA A 115 -13.80 -28.88 4.64
N TYR A 116 -12.47 -28.82 4.47
CA TYR A 116 -11.57 -29.88 4.88
C TYR A 116 -11.59 -30.08 6.40
N ILE A 117 -11.60 -29.00 7.18
CA ILE A 117 -11.64 -29.08 8.64
C ILE A 117 -12.97 -29.66 9.14
N HIS A 118 -14.10 -29.26 8.56
CA HIS A 118 -15.41 -29.85 8.87
C HIS A 118 -15.45 -31.34 8.54
N TRP A 119 -14.89 -31.74 7.40
CA TRP A 119 -14.79 -33.15 7.05
C TRP A 119 -13.95 -33.94 8.07
N ARG A 120 -12.79 -33.40 8.48
CA ARG A 120 -11.93 -34.01 9.51
C ARG A 120 -12.56 -34.04 10.90
N ALA A 121 -13.47 -33.11 11.19
CA ALA A 121 -14.23 -33.06 12.44
C ALA A 121 -15.48 -33.97 12.43
N GLY A 122 -15.74 -34.69 11.34
CA GLY A 122 -16.93 -35.56 11.22
C GLY A 122 -18.23 -34.83 10.93
N LEU A 123 -18.19 -33.53 10.62
CA LEU A 123 -19.36 -32.72 10.25
C LEU A 123 -19.77 -32.90 8.79
N GLY A 124 -18.93 -33.56 7.99
CA GLY A 124 -19.16 -33.80 6.56
C GLY A 124 -18.51 -32.75 5.65
N TRP A 125 -18.44 -33.07 4.36
CA TRP A 125 -17.88 -32.19 3.34
C TRP A 125 -18.92 -31.19 2.85
N HIS A 126 -18.62 -29.90 3.01
CA HIS A 126 -19.51 -28.81 2.61
C HIS A 126 -18.96 -28.02 1.40
N GLY A 127 -17.71 -28.28 0.99
CA GLY A 127 -17.05 -27.56 -0.10
C GLY A 127 -17.14 -26.03 0.04
N LEU A 128 -17.45 -25.33 -1.06
CA LEU A 128 -17.59 -23.87 -1.06
C LEU A 128 -18.84 -23.37 -0.32
N HIS A 129 -19.74 -24.27 0.11
CA HIS A 129 -20.89 -23.87 0.95
C HIS A 129 -20.42 -23.34 2.31
N CYS A 130 -19.22 -23.72 2.79
CA CYS A 130 -18.59 -23.11 3.95
C CYS A 130 -18.37 -21.60 3.79
N LEU A 131 -18.21 -21.09 2.56
CA LEU A 131 -17.91 -19.69 2.30
C LEU A 131 -19.14 -18.77 2.46
N PHE A 132 -20.34 -19.32 2.23
CA PHE A 132 -21.61 -18.58 2.26
C PHE A 132 -22.51 -19.00 3.43
N GLY A 133 -22.09 -19.99 4.20
CA GLY A 133 -22.84 -20.51 5.34
C GLY A 133 -22.90 -19.51 6.51
N PRO A 134 -23.90 -19.62 7.40
CA PRO A 134 -24.12 -18.68 8.48
C PRO A 134 -22.95 -18.62 9.49
N VAL A 135 -22.19 -19.71 9.63
CA VAL A 135 -21.06 -19.82 10.57
C VAL A 135 -19.84 -19.01 10.14
N HIS A 136 -19.62 -18.85 8.83
CA HIS A 136 -18.45 -18.16 8.28
C HIS A 136 -18.83 -16.95 7.44
N ARG A 137 -20.01 -16.36 7.69
CA ARG A 137 -20.52 -15.24 6.91
C ARG A 137 -19.48 -14.10 6.80
N ASP A 138 -18.77 -13.85 7.90
CA ASP A 138 -17.81 -12.76 8.01
C ASP A 138 -16.41 -13.10 7.44
N LEU A 139 -16.18 -14.36 7.03
CA LEU A 139 -14.88 -14.79 6.51
C LEU A 139 -14.57 -14.13 5.15
N LEU A 140 -15.55 -14.10 4.25
CA LEU A 140 -15.43 -13.44 2.94
C LEU A 140 -14.98 -11.96 3.04
N PRO A 141 -15.66 -11.10 3.81
CA PRO A 141 -15.25 -9.71 3.91
C PRO A 141 -13.89 -9.53 4.60
N PHE A 142 -13.53 -10.39 5.56
CA PHE A 142 -12.19 -10.36 6.16
C PHE A 142 -11.09 -10.73 5.16
N GLU A 143 -11.26 -11.82 4.40
CA GLU A 143 -10.28 -12.25 3.40
C GLU A 143 -10.14 -11.22 2.28
N ALA A 144 -11.24 -10.61 1.84
CA ALA A 144 -11.22 -9.54 0.86
C ALA A 144 -10.46 -8.32 1.39
N GLY A 145 -10.83 -7.80 2.56
CA GLY A 145 -10.17 -6.63 3.16
C GLY A 145 -8.67 -6.86 3.39
N LEU A 146 -8.31 -8.01 3.97
CA LEU A 146 -6.92 -8.38 4.22
C LEU A 146 -6.12 -8.59 2.93
N SER A 147 -6.74 -9.09 1.86
CA SER A 147 -6.11 -9.21 0.54
C SER A 147 -5.75 -7.85 -0.07
N PHE A 148 -6.64 -6.86 0.07
CA PHE A 148 -6.33 -5.49 -0.35
C PHE A 148 -5.18 -4.88 0.43
N VAL A 149 -5.19 -5.07 1.76
CA VAL A 149 -4.09 -4.61 2.63
C VAL A 149 -2.77 -5.29 2.26
N ALA A 150 -2.76 -6.62 2.07
CA ALA A 150 -1.58 -7.38 1.71
C ALA A 150 -1.02 -6.96 0.33
N ALA A 151 -1.89 -6.79 -0.67
CA ALA A 151 -1.49 -6.34 -2.00
C ALA A 151 -0.91 -4.91 -1.98
N ALA A 152 -1.50 -4.01 -1.18
CA ALA A 152 -0.99 -2.66 -1.00
C ALA A 152 0.38 -2.63 -0.32
N LEU A 153 0.57 -3.44 0.74
CA LEU A 153 1.86 -3.59 1.42
C LEU A 153 2.94 -4.12 0.48
N LEU A 154 2.64 -5.16 -0.31
CA LEU A 154 3.58 -5.70 -1.29
C LEU A 154 3.92 -4.68 -2.38
N ALA A 155 2.92 -3.96 -2.91
CA ALA A 155 3.15 -2.93 -3.91
C ALA A 155 3.99 -1.76 -3.37
N ALA A 156 3.72 -1.31 -2.14
CA ALA A 156 4.49 -0.28 -1.45
C ALA A 156 5.94 -0.74 -1.24
N ALA A 157 6.16 -1.97 -0.77
CA ALA A 157 7.49 -2.54 -0.57
C ALA A 157 8.27 -2.67 -1.89
N GLU A 158 7.63 -3.13 -2.97
CA GLU A 158 8.24 -3.19 -4.30
C GLU A 158 8.66 -1.80 -4.79
N HIS A 159 7.83 -0.80 -4.56
CA HIS A 159 8.07 0.59 -4.97
C HIS A 159 9.21 1.22 -4.17
N VAL A 160 9.22 1.07 -2.84
CA VAL A 160 10.32 1.51 -1.96
C VAL A 160 11.63 0.84 -2.35
N ALA A 161 11.62 -0.48 -2.57
CA ALA A 161 12.81 -1.20 -2.97
C ALA A 161 13.34 -0.75 -4.35
N ALA A 162 12.46 -0.37 -5.28
CA ALA A 162 12.87 0.19 -6.57
C ALA A 162 13.59 1.53 -6.39
N TRP A 163 13.08 2.40 -5.51
CA TRP A 163 13.75 3.64 -5.14
C TRP A 163 15.08 3.43 -4.44
N MET A 164 15.16 2.51 -3.47
CA MET A 164 16.43 2.20 -2.81
C MET A 164 17.49 1.74 -3.81
N ARG A 165 17.14 0.83 -4.73
CA ARG A 165 18.07 0.36 -5.77
C ARG A 165 18.55 1.50 -6.67
N ARG A 166 17.63 2.40 -7.06
CA ARG A 166 17.96 3.58 -7.86
C ARG A 166 18.93 4.48 -7.11
N THR A 167 18.65 4.85 -5.86
CA THR A 167 19.54 5.72 -5.11
C THR A 167 20.90 5.07 -4.85
N PHE A 168 20.97 3.76 -4.58
CA PHE A 168 22.26 3.07 -4.48
C PHE A 168 23.03 3.00 -5.81
N ALA A 169 22.33 2.95 -6.95
CA ALA A 169 22.99 3.03 -8.25
C ALA A 169 23.55 4.45 -8.48
N LEU A 170 22.83 5.49 -8.06
CA LEU A 170 23.28 6.86 -8.14
C LEU A 170 24.47 7.16 -7.24
N LEU A 171 24.42 6.74 -5.98
CA LEU A 171 25.54 6.89 -5.05
C LEU A 171 26.80 6.16 -5.55
N ARG A 172 26.65 5.04 -6.27
CA ARG A 172 27.77 4.35 -6.92
C ARG A 172 28.30 5.08 -8.16
N ALA A 173 27.45 5.81 -8.87
CA ALA A 173 27.83 6.56 -10.06
C ALA A 173 28.45 7.93 -9.75
N VAL A 174 28.24 8.45 -8.54
CA VAL A 174 28.93 9.66 -8.08
C VAL A 174 30.39 9.28 -7.81
N PRO A 175 31.38 9.78 -8.57
CA PRO A 175 32.77 9.53 -8.28
C PRO A 175 33.09 10.03 -6.87
N PRO A 176 34.05 9.42 -6.15
CA PRO A 176 34.54 10.00 -4.90
C PRO A 176 34.87 11.47 -5.19
N ARG A 177 34.41 12.37 -4.32
CA ARG A 177 34.81 13.78 -4.43
C ARG A 177 36.33 13.79 -4.39
N ALA A 178 36.96 13.84 -5.56
CA ALA A 178 38.27 14.43 -5.65
C ALA A 178 38.08 15.78 -4.98
N CYS A 179 38.85 16.06 -3.94
CA CYS A 179 39.06 17.43 -3.51
C CYS A 179 39.56 18.15 -4.75
N VAL A 180 38.62 18.69 -5.55
CA VAL A 180 38.94 19.65 -6.58
C VAL A 180 39.37 20.84 -5.75
N HIS A 181 40.68 20.92 -5.53
CA HIS A 181 41.32 22.11 -5.06
C HIS A 181 41.05 23.12 -6.17
N VAL A 182 39.96 23.86 -6.04
CA VAL A 182 39.68 24.97 -6.94
C VAL A 182 40.81 25.94 -6.66
N PRO A 183 41.77 26.13 -7.60
CA PRO A 183 42.76 27.16 -7.39
C PRO A 183 41.98 28.46 -7.23
N ALA A 184 42.30 29.23 -6.19
CA ALA A 184 41.69 30.53 -5.97
C ALA A 184 41.86 31.34 -7.26
N ALA A 185 40.80 31.41 -8.06
CA ALA A 185 40.79 32.28 -9.22
C ALA A 185 40.92 33.70 -8.66
N PRO A 186 41.84 34.54 -9.19
CA PRO A 186 41.87 35.93 -8.80
C PRO A 186 40.48 36.50 -9.06
N VAL A 187 39.86 37.02 -8.01
CA VAL A 187 38.60 37.75 -8.10
C VAL A 187 38.91 38.98 -8.95
N HIS A 188 38.69 38.90 -10.26
CA HIS A 188 38.59 40.09 -11.08
C HIS A 188 37.27 40.75 -10.68
N VAL A 189 37.40 41.77 -9.83
CA VAL A 189 36.36 42.77 -9.62
C VAL A 189 36.09 43.37 -11.00
N LEU A 190 35.02 42.91 -11.64
CA LEU A 190 34.45 43.61 -12.79
C LEU A 190 33.99 44.97 -12.25
N ASP A 191 34.71 46.02 -12.62
CA ASP A 191 34.22 47.39 -12.52
C ASP A 191 32.98 47.48 -13.42
N VAL A 192 31.81 47.32 -12.81
CA VAL A 192 30.53 47.49 -13.50
C VAL A 192 30.32 48.98 -13.68
N PRO A 193 30.24 49.51 -14.92
CA PRO A 193 29.83 50.88 -15.13
C PRO A 193 28.41 51.03 -14.60
N ARG A 194 28.22 51.93 -13.63
CA ARG A 194 26.89 52.37 -13.19
C ARG A 194 26.19 53.13 -14.32
N THR A 195 25.52 52.42 -15.21
CA THR A 195 24.54 53.00 -16.11
C THR A 195 23.15 52.51 -15.71
N ILE A 196 22.47 53.42 -15.01
CA ILE A 196 21.07 53.38 -14.62
C ILE A 196 20.21 53.11 -15.85
N LEU A 197 19.36 52.08 -15.81
CA LEU A 197 18.11 52.01 -16.55
C LEU A 197 17.16 51.04 -15.80
N CYS A 198 16.30 51.60 -14.97
CA CYS A 198 15.07 50.94 -14.51
C CYS A 198 14.13 50.75 -15.71
N PRO A 199 13.49 49.58 -15.81
CA PRO A 199 12.06 49.57 -16.05
C PRO A 199 11.32 48.64 -15.06
N SER A 200 10.38 49.27 -14.34
CA SER A 200 9.18 48.72 -13.72
C SER A 200 9.27 47.42 -12.91
N ALA A 201 9.17 47.59 -11.59
CA ALA A 201 8.87 46.55 -10.63
C ALA A 201 7.49 45.92 -10.89
N GLY A 202 7.48 44.66 -11.33
CA GLY A 202 6.32 43.79 -11.17
C GLY A 202 6.15 43.43 -9.70
N THR A 203 5.00 43.76 -9.11
CA THR A 203 4.66 43.53 -7.71
C THR A 203 4.61 42.03 -7.36
N PRO A 204 5.23 41.59 -6.24
CA PRO A 204 5.01 40.25 -5.70
C PRO A 204 3.59 40.12 -5.13
N ARG A 205 2.80 39.14 -5.57
CA ARG A 205 1.51 38.79 -4.93
C ARG A 205 1.78 38.11 -3.59
N ALA A 206 1.14 38.62 -2.53
CA ALA A 206 1.12 37.97 -1.22
C ALA A 206 0.25 36.70 -1.22
N PRO A 207 0.56 35.69 -0.37
CA PRO A 207 -0.27 34.50 -0.20
C PRO A 207 -1.60 34.83 0.52
N PRO A 208 -2.68 34.06 0.27
CA PRO A 208 -3.97 34.27 0.92
C PRO A 208 -3.90 33.97 2.42
N ALA A 209 -4.45 34.87 3.24
CA ALA A 209 -4.66 34.64 4.66
C ALA A 209 -5.84 33.66 4.85
N LEU A 210 -5.64 32.68 5.73
CA LEU A 210 -6.68 31.79 6.21
C LEU A 210 -7.61 32.56 7.18
N SER A 211 -8.91 32.51 6.91
CA SER A 211 -9.99 32.76 7.88
C SER A 211 -10.90 31.56 7.89
#